data_AF-A0A844MCM3-F1
#
_entry.id   AF-A0A844MCM3-F1
#
_cell.length_a   1.000
_cell.length_b   1.000
_cell.length_c   1.000
_cell.angle_alpha   90.00
_cell.angle_beta   90.00
_cell.angle_gamma   90.00
#
_symmetry.space_group_name_H-M   'P 1'
#
loop_
_entity.id
_entity.type
_entity.pdbx_description
1 polymer ?
#
loop_
_entity_poly.entity_id
_entity_poly.type
_entity_poly.pdbx_seq_one_letter_code
_entity_poly.pdbx_strand_id
1 'polypeptide(L)'
;MAKNLVFIELEEQRLNINSLDRLQVVNLLYEKISTFSEKLYKLDLQPVAKKLMCCDRGHGWTAQQTELAISLYKMFLCLHFLFPDTELIPTKEIDEVWHTHILLNTDRYIQDCQELYGYILHHYSPVNENLEVQHQHYATARAVTKTLFEKLFGVSVLENQEPQSPSCLILSLSSLQESACLTIPKI
;
A
#
# COMPACT_ATOMS: atom_id res chain seq x y z
N MET A 1 -13.31 -20.41 16.58
CA MET A 1 -12.13 -21.05 15.96
C MET A 1 -12.33 -21.23 14.44
N ALA A 2 -12.49 -20.15 13.65
CA ALA A 2 -12.78 -20.29 12.22
C ALA A 2 -12.13 -19.22 11.30
N LYS A 3 -11.27 -18.34 11.83
CA LYS A 3 -10.72 -17.21 11.05
C LYS A 3 -9.29 -17.43 10.52
N ASN A 4 -8.58 -18.45 11.01
CA ASN A 4 -7.23 -18.82 10.55
C ASN A 4 -7.19 -19.87 9.43
N LEU A 5 -8.35 -20.43 9.04
CA LEU A 5 -8.39 -21.46 8.00
C LEU A 5 -8.33 -20.87 6.59
N VAL A 6 -8.93 -19.69 6.38
CA VAL A 6 -8.98 -19.02 5.07
C VAL A 6 -7.58 -18.57 4.59
N PHE A 7 -6.70 -18.19 5.52
CA PHE A 7 -5.31 -17.83 5.21
C PHE A 7 -4.47 -19.03 4.76
N ILE A 8 -4.77 -20.22 5.28
CA ILE A 8 -4.01 -21.44 4.97
C ILE A 8 -4.45 -22.00 3.61
N GLU A 9 -5.75 -21.99 3.30
CA GLU A 9 -6.28 -22.51 2.03
C GLU A 9 -5.79 -21.76 0.78
N LEU A 10 -5.57 -20.45 0.86
CA LEU A 10 -5.14 -19.64 -0.29
C LEU A 10 -3.64 -19.79 -0.60
N GLU A 11 -2.80 -20.07 0.39
CA GLU A 11 -1.37 -20.35 0.18
C GLU A 11 -1.08 -21.81 -0.19
N GLU A 12 -1.92 -22.75 0.26
CA GLU A 12 -1.82 -24.19 -0.07
C GLU A 12 -1.83 -24.47 -1.58
N GLN A 13 -2.45 -23.60 -2.38
CA GLN A 13 -2.51 -23.75 -3.84
C GLN A 13 -1.28 -23.19 -4.60
N ARG A 14 -0.43 -22.38 -3.95
CA ARG A 14 0.70 -21.67 -4.61
C ARG A 14 2.07 -22.27 -4.38
N LEU A 15 2.23 -22.99 -3.28
CA LEU A 15 3.46 -23.72 -2.98
C LEU A 15 3.18 -25.20 -3.29
N ASN A 16 4.15 -25.94 -3.83
CA ASN A 16 3.99 -27.39 -4.04
C ASN A 16 4.07 -28.11 -2.67
N ILE A 17 3.05 -27.93 -1.81
CA ILE A 17 3.06 -28.27 -0.37
C ILE A 17 2.71 -29.74 -0.09
N ASN A 18 2.49 -30.57 -1.11
CA ASN A 18 2.00 -31.94 -0.94
C ASN A 18 2.92 -32.88 -0.10
N SER A 19 4.07 -32.39 0.38
CA SER A 19 5.01 -33.12 1.26
C SER A 19 5.36 -32.40 2.58
N LEU A 20 4.92 -31.16 2.81
CA LEU A 20 5.22 -30.40 4.04
C LEU A 20 4.06 -30.51 5.03
N ASP A 21 4.36 -30.72 6.30
CA ASP A 21 3.33 -30.71 7.34
C ASP A 21 2.85 -29.27 7.66
N ARG A 22 1.67 -29.16 8.28
CA ARG A 22 1.05 -27.88 8.64
C ARG A 22 1.96 -26.98 9.48
N LEU A 23 2.78 -27.55 10.37
CA LEU A 23 3.67 -26.78 11.24
C LEU A 23 4.84 -26.18 10.46
N GLN A 24 5.38 -26.94 9.50
CA GLN A 24 6.44 -26.47 8.60
C GLN A 24 5.99 -25.29 7.73
N VAL A 25 4.76 -25.34 7.22
CA VAL A 25 4.15 -24.23 6.47
C VAL A 25 4.01 -22.96 7.32
N VAL A 26 3.49 -23.11 8.54
CA VAL A 26 3.32 -21.98 9.48
C VAL A 26 4.66 -21.35 9.85
N ASN A 27 5.68 -22.16 10.13
CA ASN A 27 7.02 -21.65 10.44
C ASN A 27 7.64 -20.92 9.26
N LEU A 28 7.52 -21.47 8.03
CA LEU A 28 8.03 -20.82 6.83
C LEU A 28 7.36 -19.46 6.58
N LEU A 29 6.05 -19.37 6.82
CA LEU A 29 5.30 -18.12 6.75
C LEU A 29 5.75 -17.10 7.79
N TYR A 30 5.95 -17.55 9.02
CA TYR A 30 6.44 -16.69 10.09
C TYR A 30 7.81 -16.09 9.77
N GLU A 31 8.75 -16.93 9.31
CA GLU A 31 10.10 -16.49 8.92
C GLU A 31 10.06 -15.47 7.77
N LYS A 32 9.20 -15.70 6.76
CA LYS A 32 9.00 -14.75 5.66
C LYS A 32 8.47 -13.41 6.16
N ILE A 33 7.42 -13.42 6.98
CA ILE A 33 6.80 -12.20 7.53
C ILE A 33 7.78 -11.46 8.45
N SER A 34 8.52 -12.19 9.29
CA SER A 34 9.55 -11.63 10.17
C SER A 34 10.65 -10.92 9.36
N THR A 35 11.20 -11.62 8.36
CA THR A 35 12.22 -11.06 7.45
C THR A 35 11.70 -9.83 6.71
N PHE A 36 10.46 -9.86 6.23
CA PHE A 36 9.84 -8.70 5.59
C PHE A 36 9.70 -7.52 6.55
N SER A 37 9.24 -7.76 7.77
CA SER A 37 9.08 -6.74 8.81
C SER A 37 10.40 -6.05 9.15
N GLU A 38 11.51 -6.81 9.25
CA GLU A 38 12.84 -6.25 9.48
C GLU A 38 13.30 -5.34 8.35
N LYS A 39 13.05 -5.73 7.09
CA LYS A 39 13.37 -4.90 5.92
C LYS A 39 12.51 -3.63 5.89
N LEU A 40 11.21 -3.76 6.17
CA LEU A 40 10.27 -2.63 6.25
C LEU A 40 10.67 -1.63 7.34
N TYR A 41 11.20 -2.10 8.47
CA TYR A 41 11.68 -1.23 9.53
C TYR A 41 12.94 -0.43 9.13
N LYS A 42 13.80 -1.01 8.27
CA LYS A 42 15.03 -0.38 7.78
C LYS A 42 14.81 0.68 6.69
N LEU A 43 13.61 0.78 6.12
CA LEU A 43 13.29 1.83 5.14
C LEU A 43 13.45 3.21 5.75
N ASP A 44 14.34 4.00 5.16
CA ASP A 44 14.55 5.39 5.55
C ASP A 44 13.55 6.31 4.83
N LEU A 45 12.44 6.57 5.50
CA LEU A 45 11.41 7.51 5.03
C LEU A 45 11.58 8.92 5.61
N GLN A 46 12.70 9.24 6.25
CA GLN A 46 12.96 10.61 6.74
C GLN A 46 12.98 11.66 5.62
N PRO A 47 13.57 11.40 4.43
CA PRO A 47 13.51 12.35 3.33
C PRO A 47 12.07 12.60 2.86
N VAL A 48 11.25 11.54 2.83
CA VAL A 48 9.82 11.61 2.49
C VAL A 48 9.07 12.44 3.52
N ALA A 49 9.28 12.17 4.82
CA ALA A 49 8.68 12.94 5.91
C ALA A 49 9.02 14.43 5.81
N LYS A 50 10.31 14.75 5.62
CA LYS A 50 10.79 16.13 5.49
C LYS A 50 10.17 16.84 4.28
N LYS A 51 9.97 16.12 3.17
CA LYS A 51 9.34 16.65 1.97
C LYS A 51 7.86 16.94 2.20
N LEU A 52 7.12 16.03 2.83
CA LEU A 52 5.69 16.19 3.15
C LEU A 52 5.45 17.38 4.09
N MET A 53 6.33 17.58 5.07
CA MET A 53 6.25 18.69 6.03
C MET A 53 6.68 20.06 5.45
N CYS A 54 7.33 20.10 4.29
CA CYS A 54 7.83 21.35 3.71
C CYS A 54 6.67 22.22 3.19
N CYS A 55 6.60 23.47 3.65
CA CYS A 55 5.51 24.39 3.30
C CYS A 55 5.56 24.90 1.84
N ASP A 56 6.75 25.05 1.26
CA ASP A 56 6.90 25.71 -0.06
C ASP A 56 6.71 24.75 -1.24
N ARG A 57 7.08 23.48 -1.05
CA ARG A 57 7.14 22.46 -2.13
C ARG A 57 6.61 21.09 -1.68
N GLY A 58 5.95 21.02 -0.53
CA GLY A 58 5.32 19.83 0.02
C GLY A 58 3.88 20.13 0.41
N HIS A 59 3.32 19.33 1.31
CA HIS A 59 1.91 19.45 1.70
C HIS A 59 1.70 20.30 2.95
N GLY A 60 2.78 20.80 3.56
CA GLY A 60 2.73 21.56 4.81
C GLY A 60 2.17 20.76 5.97
N TRP A 61 2.31 19.43 5.95
CA TRP A 61 1.78 18.57 6.99
C TRP A 61 2.47 18.78 8.33
N THR A 62 1.72 18.61 9.41
CA THR A 62 2.31 18.54 10.75
C THR A 62 3.15 17.27 10.91
N ALA A 63 4.08 17.27 11.87
CA ALA A 63 4.89 16.09 12.19
C ALA A 63 3.99 14.89 12.55
N GLN A 64 2.94 15.12 13.35
CA GLN A 64 1.99 14.08 13.76
C GLN A 64 1.22 13.47 12.57
N GLN A 65 0.73 14.31 11.66
CA GLN A 65 0.04 13.83 10.45
C GLN A 65 0.99 13.01 9.58
N THR A 66 2.23 13.49 9.42
CA THR A 66 3.26 12.82 8.61
C THR A 66 3.62 11.46 9.19
N GLU A 67 3.82 11.37 10.50
CA GLU A 67 4.14 10.12 11.19
C GLU A 67 2.99 9.10 11.08
N LEU A 68 1.74 9.55 11.24
CA LEU A 68 0.57 8.69 11.06
C LEU A 68 0.47 8.18 9.61
N ALA A 69 0.60 9.07 8.63
CA ALA A 69 0.53 8.71 7.21
C ALA A 69 1.65 7.72 6.81
N ILE A 70 2.87 7.93 7.30
CA ILE A 70 4.00 7.00 7.07
C ILE A 70 3.71 5.64 7.72
N SER A 71 3.12 5.62 8.91
CA SER A 71 2.75 4.37 9.59
C SER A 71 1.70 3.60 8.79
N LEU A 72 0.67 4.30 8.28
CA LEU A 72 -0.34 3.73 7.39
C LEU A 72 0.27 3.22 6.08
N TYR A 73 1.24 3.94 5.51
CA TYR A 73 1.97 3.51 4.31
C TYR A 73 2.77 2.23 4.57
N LYS A 74 3.47 2.11 5.70
CA LYS A 74 4.15 0.87 6.08
C LYS A 74 3.18 -0.30 6.24
N MET A 75 2.02 -0.07 6.86
CA MET A 75 0.95 -1.08 6.95
C MET A 75 0.45 -1.49 5.55
N PHE A 76 0.29 -0.54 4.64
CA PHE A 76 -0.10 -0.80 3.26
C PHE A 76 0.92 -1.67 2.52
N LEU A 77 2.22 -1.37 2.65
CA LEU A 77 3.29 -2.22 2.10
C LEU A 77 3.23 -3.66 2.64
N CYS A 78 2.92 -3.81 3.93
CA CYS A 78 2.72 -5.12 4.54
C CYS A 78 1.49 -5.85 3.99
N LEU A 79 0.36 -5.18 3.80
CA LEU A 79 -0.81 -5.78 3.16
C LEU A 79 -0.49 -6.28 1.76
N HIS A 80 0.27 -5.50 0.99
CA HIS A 80 0.62 -5.91 -0.35
C HIS A 80 1.60 -7.10 -0.38
N PHE A 81 2.47 -7.22 0.62
CA PHE A 81 3.29 -8.42 0.81
C PHE A 81 2.44 -9.67 1.13
N LEU A 82 1.45 -9.52 2.00
CA LEU A 82 0.58 -10.62 2.42
C LEU A 82 -0.44 -11.03 1.35
N PHE A 83 -0.84 -10.09 0.50
CA PHE A 83 -1.86 -10.29 -0.53
C PHE A 83 -1.41 -9.75 -1.89
N PRO A 84 -0.36 -10.34 -2.51
CA PRO A 84 0.24 -9.81 -3.73
C PRO A 84 -0.69 -9.87 -4.97
N ASP A 85 -1.73 -10.69 -4.93
CA ASP A 85 -2.73 -10.86 -6.01
C ASP A 85 -4.01 -10.06 -5.76
N THR A 86 -4.12 -9.42 -4.61
CA THR A 86 -5.28 -8.62 -4.26
C THR A 86 -5.01 -7.19 -4.67
N GLU A 87 -5.92 -6.62 -5.44
CA GLU A 87 -5.89 -5.20 -5.74
C GLU A 87 -6.23 -4.40 -4.48
N LEU A 88 -5.29 -3.55 -4.07
CA LEU A 88 -5.41 -2.69 -2.90
C LEU A 88 -5.43 -1.24 -3.35
N ILE A 89 -6.29 -0.44 -2.74
CA ILE A 89 -6.42 0.99 -3.01
C ILE A 89 -5.90 1.75 -1.78
N PRO A 90 -4.84 2.56 -1.93
CA PRO A 90 -4.36 3.38 -0.83
C PRO A 90 -5.39 4.45 -0.46
N THR A 91 -5.41 4.87 0.81
CA THR A 91 -6.11 6.12 1.16
C THR A 91 -5.32 7.31 0.67
N LYS A 92 -5.94 8.49 0.67
CA LYS A 92 -5.28 9.71 0.21
C LYS A 92 -3.94 9.94 0.90
N GLU A 93 -3.88 9.78 2.22
CA GLU A 93 -2.65 9.98 2.99
C GLU A 93 -1.55 8.98 2.60
N ILE A 94 -1.94 7.72 2.37
CA ILE A 94 -1.03 6.66 1.93
C ILE A 94 -0.52 6.96 0.52
N ASP A 95 -1.41 7.37 -0.38
CA ASP A 95 -1.11 7.70 -1.78
C ASP A 95 -0.10 8.85 -1.86
N GLU A 96 -0.31 9.93 -1.08
CA GLU A 96 0.59 11.08 -1.05
C GLU A 96 1.99 10.74 -0.51
N VAL A 97 2.08 9.90 0.53
CA VAL A 97 3.36 9.39 1.05
C VAL A 97 4.06 8.57 -0.03
N TRP A 98 3.31 7.69 -0.70
CA TRP A 98 3.85 6.80 -1.71
C TRP A 98 4.31 7.55 -2.98
N HIS A 99 3.52 8.49 -3.49
CA HIS A 99 3.93 9.39 -4.56
C HIS A 99 5.20 10.14 -4.20
N THR A 100 5.26 10.67 -2.98
CA THR A 100 6.47 11.37 -2.51
C THR A 100 7.66 10.41 -2.47
N HIS A 101 7.47 9.17 -2.03
CA HIS A 101 8.52 8.15 -2.03
C HIS A 101 9.04 7.85 -3.45
N ILE A 102 8.16 7.71 -4.44
CA ILE A 102 8.53 7.47 -5.84
C ILE A 102 9.24 8.69 -6.46
N LEU A 103 8.67 9.89 -6.28
CA LEU A 103 9.10 11.11 -6.96
C LEU A 103 10.37 11.73 -6.37
N LEU A 104 10.63 11.52 -5.09
CA LEU A 104 11.78 12.14 -4.42
C LEU A 104 13.11 11.49 -4.83
N ASN A 105 13.11 10.16 -4.97
CA ASN A 105 14.28 9.41 -5.43
C ASN A 105 13.82 8.06 -6.02
N THR A 106 13.54 8.06 -7.31
CA THR A 106 13.05 6.86 -8.01
C THR A 106 14.03 5.70 -7.95
N ASP A 107 15.34 5.96 -8.01
CA ASP A 107 16.37 4.91 -7.91
C ASP A 107 16.34 4.25 -6.52
N ARG A 108 16.18 5.06 -5.46
CA ARG A 108 16.05 4.54 -4.10
C ARG A 108 14.76 3.76 -3.92
N TYR A 109 13.65 4.28 -4.44
CA TYR A 109 12.36 3.58 -4.41
C TYR A 109 12.43 2.20 -5.09
N ILE A 110 13.11 2.11 -6.24
CA ILE A 110 13.33 0.83 -6.93
C ILE A 110 14.15 -0.12 -6.06
N GLN A 111 15.24 0.35 -5.44
CA GLN A 111 16.06 -0.46 -4.53
C GLN A 111 15.23 -0.97 -3.34
N ASP A 112 14.47 -0.08 -2.69
CA ASP A 112 13.63 -0.41 -1.55
C ASP A 112 12.57 -1.46 -1.94
N CYS A 113 11.93 -1.33 -3.11
CA CYS A 113 11.00 -2.34 -3.62
C CYS A 113 11.69 -3.69 -3.91
N GLN A 114 12.89 -3.66 -4.49
CA GLN A 114 13.68 -4.87 -4.75
C GLN A 114 14.08 -5.56 -3.44
N GLU A 115 14.46 -4.81 -2.42
CA GLU A 115 14.81 -5.36 -1.11
C GLU A 115 13.59 -5.99 -0.43
N LEU A 116 12.43 -5.32 -0.48
CA LEU A 116 11.19 -5.77 0.15
C LEU A 116 10.57 -6.98 -0.56
N TYR A 117 10.38 -6.87 -1.88
CA TYR A 117 9.56 -7.79 -2.67
C TYR A 117 10.34 -8.57 -3.72
N GLY A 118 11.51 -8.08 -4.14
CA GLY A 118 12.24 -8.62 -5.31
C GLY A 118 11.61 -8.22 -6.65
N TYR A 119 10.70 -7.25 -6.63
CA TYR A 119 10.08 -6.64 -7.80
C TYR A 119 9.65 -5.21 -7.46
N ILE A 120 9.34 -4.42 -8.49
CA ILE A 120 8.86 -3.04 -8.32
C ILE A 120 7.35 -3.08 -8.12
N LEU A 121 6.88 -2.45 -7.03
CA LEU A 121 5.46 -2.22 -6.83
C LEU A 121 5.00 -1.10 -7.78
N HIS A 122 4.20 -1.43 -8.79
CA HIS A 122 3.79 -0.45 -9.78
C HIS A 122 2.57 0.35 -9.29
N HIS A 123 2.74 1.67 -9.20
CA HIS A 123 1.64 2.62 -8.99
C HIS A 123 1.01 2.95 -10.34
N TYR A 124 -0.28 2.64 -10.54
CA TYR A 124 -1.00 3.01 -11.75
C TYR A 124 -2.26 3.82 -11.42
N SER A 125 -2.53 4.82 -12.25
CA SER A 125 -3.84 5.45 -12.35
C SER A 125 -4.35 5.14 -13.76
N PRO A 126 -5.35 4.27 -13.92
CA PRO A 126 -5.89 3.92 -15.21
C PRO A 126 -6.63 5.14 -15.77
N VAL A 127 -6.01 5.78 -16.74
CA VAL A 127 -6.66 6.71 -17.66
C VAL A 127 -7.53 5.83 -18.56
N ASN A 128 -8.88 5.86 -18.50
CA ASN A 128 -9.78 5.58 -19.66
C ASN A 128 -11.32 5.61 -19.41
N GLU A 129 -11.98 6.36 -20.29
CA GLU A 129 -13.21 6.18 -21.11
C GLU A 129 -14.48 5.41 -20.65
N ASN A 130 -14.51 4.60 -19.58
CA ASN A 130 -15.78 3.95 -19.16
C ASN A 130 -15.94 3.91 -17.62
N LEU A 131 -16.38 5.04 -17.07
CA LEU A 131 -16.37 5.36 -15.64
C LEU A 131 -17.15 4.35 -14.77
N GLU A 132 -18.32 3.86 -15.20
CA GLU A 132 -19.22 3.09 -14.31
C GLU A 132 -18.63 1.74 -13.86
N VAL A 133 -18.08 0.94 -14.77
CA VAL A 133 -17.47 -0.36 -14.43
C VAL A 133 -16.24 -0.17 -13.56
N GLN A 134 -15.47 0.88 -13.82
CA GLN A 134 -14.29 1.24 -13.04
C GLN A 134 -14.64 1.67 -11.61
N HIS A 135 -15.69 2.47 -11.43
CA HIS A 135 -16.17 2.87 -10.11
C HIS A 135 -16.59 1.69 -9.24
N GLN A 136 -17.29 0.69 -9.81
CA GLN A 136 -17.71 -0.49 -9.04
C GLN A 136 -16.53 -1.38 -8.64
N HIS A 137 -15.57 -1.54 -9.55
CA HIS A 137 -14.35 -2.29 -9.29
C HIS A 137 -13.52 -1.65 -8.17
N TYR A 138 -13.34 -0.33 -8.22
CA TYR A 138 -12.64 0.41 -7.18
C TYR A 138 -13.37 0.42 -5.84
N ALA A 139 -14.70 0.58 -5.84
CA ALA A 139 -15.47 0.47 -4.60
C ALA A 139 -15.23 -0.88 -3.91
N THR A 140 -15.09 -1.96 -4.69
CA THR A 140 -14.82 -3.30 -4.17
C THR A 140 -13.40 -3.40 -3.60
N ALA A 141 -12.38 -2.99 -4.34
CA ALA A 141 -10.98 -3.03 -3.88
C ALA A 141 -10.74 -2.11 -2.65
N ARG A 142 -11.42 -0.97 -2.60
CA ARG A 142 -11.45 -0.05 -1.45
C ARG A 142 -12.05 -0.74 -0.22
N ALA A 143 -13.19 -1.41 -0.37
CA ALA A 143 -13.82 -2.16 0.72
C ALA A 143 -12.94 -3.32 1.23
N VAL A 144 -12.27 -4.02 0.32
CA VAL A 144 -11.29 -5.07 0.67
C VAL A 144 -10.14 -4.48 1.47
N THR A 145 -9.52 -3.40 0.97
CA THR A 145 -8.39 -2.75 1.64
C THR A 145 -8.77 -2.32 3.06
N LYS A 146 -9.92 -1.65 3.22
CA LYS A 146 -10.44 -1.26 4.54
C LYS A 146 -10.61 -2.45 5.47
N THR A 147 -11.24 -3.52 4.98
CA THR A 147 -11.47 -4.75 5.76
C THR A 147 -10.15 -5.38 6.22
N LEU A 148 -9.13 -5.36 5.38
CA LEU A 148 -7.80 -5.89 5.71
C LEU A 148 -7.11 -5.03 6.78
N PHE A 149 -7.17 -3.70 6.66
CA PHE A 149 -6.64 -2.80 7.68
C PHE A 149 -7.29 -3.02 9.05
N GLU A 150 -8.63 -3.12 9.08
CA GLU A 150 -9.38 -3.33 10.31
C GLU A 150 -9.07 -4.71 10.94
N LYS A 151 -8.98 -5.76 10.13
CA LYS A 151 -8.75 -7.13 10.63
C LYS A 151 -7.31 -7.35 11.09
N LEU A 152 -6.32 -6.78 10.41
CA LEU A 152 -4.90 -7.07 10.67
C LEU A 152 -4.26 -6.07 11.62
N PHE A 153 -4.64 -4.80 11.55
CA PHE A 153 -4.03 -3.74 12.36
C PHE A 153 -4.99 -3.13 13.39
N GLY A 154 -6.30 -3.44 13.32
CA GLY A 154 -7.30 -2.82 14.19
C GLY A 154 -7.51 -1.33 13.90
N VAL A 155 -7.09 -0.85 12.73
CA VAL A 155 -7.20 0.54 12.32
C VAL A 155 -8.35 0.68 11.34
N SER A 156 -9.33 1.54 11.67
CA SER A 156 -10.36 1.93 10.70
C SER A 156 -9.85 3.13 9.92
N VAL A 157 -9.50 2.90 8.66
CA VAL A 157 -9.13 3.99 7.76
C VAL A 157 -10.43 4.53 7.16
N LEU A 158 -10.92 5.65 7.69
CA LEU A 158 -12.10 6.34 7.18
C LEU A 158 -11.71 7.24 6.02
N GLU A 159 -12.49 7.23 4.95
CA GLU A 159 -12.46 8.29 3.96
C GLU A 159 -13.20 9.51 4.48
N ASN A 160 -12.48 10.63 4.61
CA ASN A 160 -13.13 11.92 4.48
C ASN A 160 -13.41 12.12 2.98
N GLN A 161 -14.67 12.43 2.68
CA GLN A 161 -15.22 12.58 1.33
C GLN A 161 -14.51 13.67 0.51
N GLU A 162 -14.75 13.61 -0.81
CA GLU A 162 -14.42 14.63 -1.83
C GLU A 162 -14.65 16.11 -1.40
N PRO A 163 -14.01 17.07 -2.09
CA PRO A 163 -13.15 18.10 -1.50
C PRO A 163 -13.92 19.29 -0.91
N GLN A 164 -13.49 19.75 0.28
CA GLN A 164 -13.76 21.11 0.72
C GLN A 164 -12.45 21.88 0.88
N SER A 165 -12.30 22.87 0.01
CA SER A 165 -11.22 23.85 0.00
C SER A 165 -11.19 24.65 1.31
N PRO A 166 -10.00 25.10 1.73
CA PRO A 166 -9.81 26.55 1.73
C PRO A 166 -8.49 26.99 1.08
N SER A 167 -8.64 27.94 0.15
CA SER A 167 -7.73 29.06 -0.18
C SER A 167 -6.22 28.86 -0.03
N CYS A 168 -5.54 28.52 -1.14
CA CYS A 168 -4.61 29.43 -1.82
C CYS A 168 -4.18 28.87 -3.20
N LEU A 169 -4.67 29.53 -4.26
CA LEU A 169 -4.05 29.75 -5.57
C LEU A 169 -3.34 28.57 -6.30
N ILE A 170 -4.15 27.90 -7.13
CA ILE A 170 -3.92 27.49 -8.54
C ILE A 170 -2.47 27.21 -8.96
N LEU A 171 -2.15 25.92 -9.08
CA LEU A 171 -1.72 25.37 -10.38
C LEU A 171 -2.76 24.33 -10.81
N SER A 172 -3.49 24.67 -11.87
CA SER A 172 -4.43 23.76 -12.53
C SER A 172 -3.65 22.76 -13.37
N LEU A 173 -3.51 21.53 -12.87
CA LEU A 173 -3.64 20.35 -13.73
C LEU A 173 -4.73 19.46 -13.13
N SER A 174 -5.92 19.68 -13.66
CA SER A 174 -7.14 18.93 -13.49
C SER A 174 -6.99 17.49 -13.99
N SER A 175 -6.81 16.53 -13.08
CA SER A 175 -7.33 15.14 -13.14
C SER A 175 -6.73 14.31 -11.99
N LEU A 176 -7.14 14.58 -10.75
CA LEU A 176 -6.90 13.65 -9.64
C LEU A 176 -7.81 12.44 -9.87
N GLN A 177 -7.21 11.33 -10.33
CA GLN A 177 -7.92 10.11 -10.66
C GLN A 177 -7.44 8.99 -9.72
N GLU A 178 -8.39 8.26 -9.14
CA GLU A 178 -8.15 7.24 -8.11
C GLU A 178 -7.06 6.23 -8.51
N SER A 179 -6.06 6.11 -7.63
CA SER A 179 -4.85 5.30 -7.79
C SER A 179 -5.05 3.84 -7.34
N ALA A 180 -4.43 2.88 -8.04
CA ALA A 180 -4.40 1.46 -7.69
C ALA A 180 -3.01 0.82 -7.87
N CYS A 181 -2.80 -0.40 -7.36
CA CYS A 181 -1.52 -1.13 -7.40
C CYS A 181 -1.67 -2.49 -8.08
N LEU A 182 -0.76 -2.81 -9.01
CA LEU A 182 -0.71 -4.09 -9.71
C LEU A 182 0.72 -4.64 -9.67
N THR A 183 0.87 -5.91 -9.29
CA THR A 183 2.13 -6.65 -9.45
C THR A 183 2.24 -7.12 -10.90
N ILE A 184 3.27 -6.69 -11.64
CA ILE A 184 3.51 -7.17 -13.01
C ILE A 184 4.07 -8.62 -12.92
N PRO A 185 3.49 -9.60 -13.62
CA PRO A 185 4.06 -10.94 -13.65
C PRO A 185 5.40 -10.95 -14.39
N LYS A 186 6.37 -11.72 -13.86
CA LYS A 186 7.63 -12.02 -14.56
C LYS A 186 7.30 -12.73 -15.88
N ILE A 187 7.83 -12.18 -16.98
CA ILE A 187 7.86 -12.82 -18.31
C ILE A 187 8.70 -14.10 -18.22
#